data_AF-A0A7Z2JC38-F1
#
_entry.id   AF-A0A7Z2JC38-F1
#
_cell.length_a   1.000
_cell.length_b   1.000
_cell.length_c   1.000
_cell.angle_alpha   90.00
_cell.angle_beta   90.00
_cell.angle_gamma   90.00
#
_symmetry.space_group_name_H-M   'P 1'
#
loop_
_entity.id
_entity.type
_entity.pdbx_description
1 polymer ?
#
loop_
_entity_poly.entity_id
_entity_poly.type
_entity_poly.pdbx_seq_one_letter_code
_entity_poly.pdbx_strand_id
1 'polypeptide(L)'
;MFDPLHAWPNGTRNHQSHGLTQHAIERAASPGPFRFRRRLARIAALLGASVIGTAAYAAGDSVTNHQGDITPLCGTKPMIVGVSDGYGGNTWRKTGLAEVKDELSHCKDVKRIIYSNANGDPQKANSDINSMVAQGINVLILLPDFGAVQLPAMRAAMKAGVAVVPYSAQIAGVPGRDYVVNVVGDTKQIGVLWADWLGANVKRGNVVFLGGSPGAAPSQNFLDGLKAGLKQYPNLKLLNEQFVVTNWNPVDAQKATAGLIAQYPKIDAIVTDFGVTALAAAKAFEQAHLPVPAIATIASDNELNCHYLAAKKAGTHFPYYTVDGTTSYVRFAVRQGVAAYQGTTDKESPSILPFTYADSAKGIDPKCDPSAPPDADLSSALPADKLKQVFAQ
;
A
#
# COMPACT_ATOMS: atom_id res chain seq x y z
N MET A 1 -38.71 15.20 33.70
CA MET A 1 -39.88 15.94 33.19
C MET A 1 -40.20 15.34 31.83
N PHE A 2 -41.29 14.57 31.79
CA PHE A 2 -42.09 14.11 30.64
C PHE A 2 -41.40 13.58 29.36
N ASP A 3 -41.42 12.25 29.25
CA ASP A 3 -41.86 11.45 28.09
C ASP A 3 -43.26 11.91 27.59
N PRO A 4 -43.72 11.65 26.35
CA PRO A 4 -44.42 10.36 26.11
C PRO A 4 -44.50 9.77 24.66
N LEU A 5 -44.49 8.41 24.61
CA LEU A 5 -45.48 7.48 23.98
C LEU A 5 -45.54 7.35 22.43
N HIS A 6 -45.79 6.20 21.77
CA HIS A 6 -46.54 4.93 21.99
C HIS A 6 -45.88 3.78 21.17
N ALA A 7 -45.83 2.47 21.49
CA ALA A 7 -46.76 1.45 22.03
C ALA A 7 -47.59 0.62 20.98
N TRP A 8 -47.00 -0.48 20.45
CA TRP A 8 -47.49 -1.92 20.25
C TRP A 8 -48.88 -2.24 19.59
N PRO A 9 -49.34 -3.51 19.30
CA PRO A 9 -48.75 -4.88 19.34
C PRO A 9 -49.13 -5.88 18.17
N ASN A 10 -48.64 -7.14 18.30
CA ASN A 10 -49.27 -8.46 18.00
C ASN A 10 -49.02 -9.22 16.68
N GLY A 11 -48.67 -10.52 16.81
CA GLY A 11 -48.85 -11.55 15.77
C GLY A 11 -48.02 -12.84 15.95
N THR A 12 -48.56 -13.82 16.65
CA THR A 12 -48.05 -15.19 16.91
C THR A 12 -48.10 -16.16 15.72
N ARG A 13 -47.15 -17.12 15.59
CA ARG A 13 -47.35 -18.61 15.62
C ARG A 13 -46.32 -19.45 14.82
N ASN A 14 -45.87 -20.52 15.49
CA ASN A 14 -45.65 -21.92 15.04
C ASN A 14 -44.59 -22.25 13.97
N HIS A 15 -43.53 -22.97 14.36
CA HIS A 15 -43.36 -24.46 14.39
C HIS A 15 -42.81 -25.01 13.07
N GLN A 16 -41.57 -25.51 13.07
CA GLN A 16 -41.25 -26.94 13.02
C GLN A 16 -39.77 -27.16 12.64
N SER A 17 -39.13 -27.97 13.48
CA SER A 17 -37.83 -28.62 13.30
C SER A 17 -37.95 -29.89 12.45
N HIS A 18 -36.79 -30.48 12.14
CA HIS A 18 -36.50 -31.75 11.45
C HIS A 18 -36.11 -31.57 9.97
N GLY A 19 -35.06 -32.20 9.45
CA GLY A 19 -34.16 -33.19 10.02
C GLY A 19 -33.04 -33.48 9.02
N LEU A 20 -31.87 -33.81 9.56
CA LEU A 20 -30.70 -34.30 8.85
C LEU A 20 -31.01 -35.62 8.13
N THR A 21 -30.44 -35.80 6.93
CA THR A 21 -30.14 -37.14 6.40
C THR A 21 -28.81 -37.09 5.65
N GLN A 22 -27.79 -37.65 6.30
CA GLN A 22 -26.57 -38.16 5.66
C GLN A 22 -26.91 -39.48 4.95
N HIS A 23 -26.35 -39.71 3.77
CA HIS A 23 -26.20 -41.04 3.19
C HIS A 23 -24.70 -41.30 2.97
N ALA A 24 -24.20 -42.31 3.70
CA ALA A 24 -23.10 -43.17 3.27
C ALA A 24 -23.67 -44.13 2.19
N ILE A 25 -22.96 -44.95 1.40
CA ILE A 25 -21.76 -45.80 1.51
C ILE A 25 -21.34 -46.02 0.02
N GLU A 26 -20.07 -46.19 -0.37
CA GLU A 26 -19.51 -47.51 -0.71
C GLU A 26 -18.04 -47.43 -1.13
N ARG A 27 -17.27 -48.42 -0.68
CA ARG A 27 -15.89 -48.75 -1.07
C ARG A 27 -15.92 -49.80 -2.19
N ALA A 28 -14.98 -49.71 -3.14
CA ALA A 28 -14.43 -50.87 -3.86
C ALA A 28 -13.03 -50.49 -4.37
N ALA A 29 -11.94 -51.02 -3.81
CA ALA A 29 -11.34 -52.34 -4.07
C ALA A 29 -10.24 -52.28 -5.15
N SER A 30 -8.99 -52.27 -4.69
CA SER A 30 -7.77 -52.56 -5.44
C SER A 30 -7.49 -54.07 -5.52
N PRO A 31 -6.93 -54.61 -6.61
CA PRO A 31 -6.29 -55.93 -6.60
C PRO A 31 -4.76 -55.83 -6.48
N GLY A 32 -4.19 -56.75 -5.70
CA GLY A 32 -2.75 -56.89 -5.44
C GLY A 32 -2.00 -57.78 -6.46
N PRO A 33 -1.02 -58.59 -6.03
CA PRO A 33 0.39 -58.35 -6.36
C PRO A 33 1.00 -59.42 -7.29
N PHE A 34 1.94 -59.01 -8.17
CA PHE A 34 2.84 -59.94 -8.85
C PHE A 34 4.29 -59.75 -8.36
N ARG A 35 4.80 -60.80 -7.69
CA ARG A 35 6.20 -60.99 -7.34
C ARG A 35 6.96 -61.56 -8.53
N PHE A 36 8.05 -60.94 -8.97
CA PHE A 36 9.19 -61.65 -9.57
C PHE A 36 10.52 -61.10 -9.06
N ARG A 37 11.50 -62.01 -8.98
CA ARG A 37 12.68 -61.97 -8.11
C ARG A 37 13.80 -61.01 -8.56
N ARG A 38 14.38 -60.37 -7.55
CA ARG A 38 15.77 -59.86 -7.38
C ARG A 38 16.75 -60.09 -8.55
N ARG A 39 17.30 -58.99 -9.07
CA ARG A 39 18.75 -58.83 -9.27
C ARG A 39 19.19 -57.46 -8.74
N LEU A 40 20.17 -57.51 -7.84
CA LEU A 40 20.85 -56.36 -7.26
C LEU A 40 21.71 -55.68 -8.33
N ALA A 41 21.55 -54.37 -8.51
CA ALA A 41 22.62 -53.49 -8.98
C ALA A 41 22.54 -52.19 -8.18
N ARG A 42 23.57 -51.95 -7.39
CA ARG A 42 23.78 -50.74 -6.60
C ARG A 42 23.96 -49.57 -7.56
N ILE A 43 23.09 -48.55 -7.49
CA ILE A 43 23.43 -47.19 -7.91
C ILE A 43 23.00 -46.25 -6.79
N ALA A 44 23.92 -45.35 -6.48
CA ALA A 44 24.00 -44.50 -5.31
C ALA A 44 22.78 -43.61 -5.08
N ALA A 45 22.52 -43.35 -3.80
CA ALA A 45 21.67 -42.31 -3.29
C ALA A 45 22.10 -40.95 -3.84
N LEU A 46 21.15 -40.19 -4.40
CA LEU A 46 21.08 -38.73 -4.43
C LEU A 46 19.65 -38.35 -4.86
N LEU A 47 18.69 -38.47 -3.94
CA LEU A 47 17.41 -37.76 -4.02
C LEU A 47 17.37 -36.77 -2.86
N GLY A 48 18.26 -35.78 -2.95
CA GLY A 48 18.25 -34.60 -2.12
C GLY A 48 17.43 -33.52 -2.83
N ALA A 49 16.39 -33.06 -2.15
CA ALA A 49 15.69 -31.78 -2.29
C ALA A 49 15.56 -31.17 -3.71
N SER A 50 14.37 -31.22 -4.29
CA SER A 50 14.00 -30.30 -5.38
C SER A 50 12.50 -30.32 -5.67
N VAL A 51 11.68 -29.73 -4.78
CA VAL A 51 10.49 -28.93 -5.17
C VAL A 51 10.15 -27.96 -4.03
N ILE A 52 11.00 -26.97 -3.76
CA ILE A 52 10.55 -25.70 -3.16
C ILE A 52 11.35 -24.62 -3.90
N GLY A 53 10.75 -24.01 -4.92
CA GLY A 53 11.49 -22.99 -5.68
C GLY A 53 10.79 -22.56 -6.95
N THR A 54 9.58 -22.02 -6.86
CA THR A 54 8.97 -21.27 -7.97
C THR A 54 8.10 -20.08 -7.55
N ALA A 55 8.20 -19.56 -6.32
CA ALA A 55 7.47 -18.35 -5.91
C ALA A 55 8.37 -17.14 -5.59
N ALA A 56 9.70 -17.28 -5.62
CA ALA A 56 10.62 -16.23 -5.17
C ALA A 56 11.17 -15.33 -6.30
N TYR A 57 10.74 -15.52 -7.55
CA TYR A 57 11.32 -14.83 -8.72
C TYR A 57 10.43 -13.77 -9.37
N ALA A 58 9.30 -13.41 -8.74
CA ALA A 58 8.38 -12.36 -9.21
C ALA A 58 8.28 -11.16 -8.26
N ALA A 59 9.01 -11.14 -7.14
CA ALA A 59 8.93 -10.09 -6.13
C ALA A 59 9.97 -8.97 -6.29
N GLY A 60 11.00 -9.15 -7.13
CA GLY A 60 12.11 -8.20 -7.28
C GLY A 60 11.85 -7.04 -8.25
N ASP A 61 10.92 -7.21 -9.21
CA ASP A 61 10.73 -6.31 -10.36
C ASP A 61 9.69 -5.22 -10.11
N SER A 62 9.09 -5.13 -8.92
CA SER A 62 8.05 -4.13 -8.61
C SER A 62 8.30 -3.45 -7.27
N VAL A 63 9.59 -3.14 -7.04
CA VAL A 63 10.04 -2.29 -5.96
C VAL A 63 10.17 -0.85 -6.48
N THR A 64 9.73 0.15 -5.72
CA THR A 64 9.65 1.55 -6.20
C THR A 64 11.00 2.21 -6.50
N ASN A 65 12.14 1.63 -6.15
CA ASN A 65 13.46 2.11 -6.62
C ASN A 65 13.99 1.33 -7.84
N HIS A 66 13.28 0.32 -8.31
CA HIS A 66 13.57 -0.45 -9.52
C HIS A 66 12.62 -0.02 -10.64
N GLN A 67 12.75 1.23 -11.09
CA GLN A 67 11.96 1.76 -12.19
C GLN A 67 12.30 0.99 -13.49
N GLY A 68 11.31 0.37 -14.10
CA GLY A 68 11.37 -0.15 -15.46
C GLY A 68 11.26 0.94 -16.53
N ASP A 69 11.67 0.61 -17.75
CA ASP A 69 11.72 1.54 -18.88
C ASP A 69 10.37 1.55 -19.65
N ILE A 70 9.74 2.72 -19.76
CA ILE A 70 8.52 2.91 -20.54
C ILE A 70 8.76 2.94 -22.06
N THR A 71 9.98 3.20 -22.52
CA THR A 71 10.29 3.39 -23.95
C THR A 71 9.83 2.21 -24.84
N PRO A 72 10.02 0.94 -24.45
CA PRO A 72 9.53 -0.21 -25.22
C PRO A 72 7.99 -0.32 -25.23
N LEU A 73 7.32 0.32 -24.27
CA LEU A 73 5.87 0.28 -24.11
C LEU A 73 5.15 1.35 -24.94
N CYS A 74 5.84 2.45 -25.25
CA CYS A 74 5.27 3.64 -25.90
C CYS A 74 4.59 3.38 -27.26
N GLY A 75 4.94 2.30 -27.96
CA GLY A 75 4.34 1.95 -29.26
C GLY A 75 4.44 3.09 -30.28
N THR A 76 3.46 3.17 -31.19
CA THR A 76 3.40 4.19 -32.26
C THR A 76 2.04 4.86 -32.39
N LYS A 77 1.03 4.47 -31.61
CA LYS A 77 -0.30 5.10 -31.68
C LYS A 77 -0.23 6.46 -30.97
N PRO A 78 -0.68 7.56 -31.59
CA PRO A 78 -0.86 8.83 -30.90
C PRO A 78 -1.73 8.64 -29.65
N MET A 79 -1.35 9.27 -28.54
CA MET A 79 -2.10 9.15 -27.29
C MET A 79 -2.35 10.51 -26.61
N ILE A 80 -3.56 10.66 -26.06
CA ILE A 80 -3.90 11.68 -25.08
C ILE A 80 -4.09 10.97 -23.73
N VAL A 81 -3.37 11.42 -22.70
CA VAL A 81 -3.43 10.81 -21.37
C VAL A 81 -4.24 11.70 -20.43
N GLY A 82 -5.26 11.13 -19.79
CA GLY A 82 -6.00 11.76 -18.71
C GLY A 82 -5.42 11.39 -17.35
N VAL A 83 -5.33 12.36 -16.45
CA VAL A 83 -4.95 12.18 -15.04
C VAL A 83 -6.06 12.75 -14.17
N SER A 84 -6.76 11.86 -13.45
CA SER A 84 -7.87 12.24 -12.56
C SER A 84 -7.44 12.16 -11.10
N ASP A 85 -7.53 13.29 -10.40
CA ASP A 85 -7.20 13.44 -8.99
C ASP A 85 -8.43 13.93 -8.23
N GLY A 86 -8.73 13.34 -7.06
CA GLY A 86 -9.87 13.74 -6.23
C GLY A 86 -9.67 15.04 -5.44
N TYR A 87 -8.43 15.46 -5.15
CA TYR A 87 -8.15 16.59 -4.24
C TYR A 87 -6.99 17.50 -4.67
N GLY A 88 -5.89 16.96 -5.21
CA GLY A 88 -4.76 17.69 -5.79
C GLY A 88 -3.93 18.61 -4.87
N GLY A 89 -4.29 18.75 -3.59
CA GLY A 89 -3.79 19.86 -2.74
C GLY A 89 -2.45 19.66 -2.04
N ASN A 90 -1.92 18.44 -1.92
CA ASN A 90 -0.70 18.16 -1.15
C ASN A 90 0.52 17.88 -2.05
N THR A 91 1.72 17.91 -1.46
CA THR A 91 2.96 17.69 -2.22
C THR A 91 3.03 16.31 -2.86
N TRP A 92 2.55 15.26 -2.19
CA TRP A 92 2.51 13.90 -2.74
C TRP A 92 1.74 13.82 -4.07
N ARG A 93 0.57 14.46 -4.17
CA ARG A 93 -0.24 14.50 -5.40
C ARG A 93 0.41 15.33 -6.50
N LYS A 94 0.97 16.50 -6.15
CA LYS A 94 1.72 17.33 -7.10
C LYS A 94 2.94 16.57 -7.64
N THR A 95 3.66 15.84 -6.79
CA THR A 95 4.78 14.97 -7.16
C THR A 95 4.29 13.85 -8.06
N GLY A 96 3.21 13.14 -7.73
CA GLY A 96 2.63 12.10 -8.58
C GLY A 96 2.25 12.61 -9.98
N LEU A 97 1.65 13.79 -10.09
CA LEU A 97 1.38 14.41 -11.40
C LEU A 97 2.66 14.73 -12.17
N ALA A 98 3.71 15.19 -11.50
CA ALA A 98 5.00 15.43 -12.10
C ALA A 98 5.70 14.13 -12.54
N GLU A 99 5.59 13.06 -11.74
CA GLU A 99 6.05 11.70 -12.09
C GLU A 99 5.36 11.20 -13.37
N VAL A 100 4.05 11.40 -13.51
CA VAL A 100 3.32 11.07 -14.76
C VAL A 100 3.89 11.83 -15.95
N LYS A 101 4.09 13.14 -15.81
CA LYS A 101 4.61 13.99 -16.89
C LYS A 101 6.05 13.60 -17.27
N ASP A 102 6.87 13.28 -16.29
CA ASP A 102 8.25 12.85 -16.48
C ASP A 102 8.31 11.51 -17.20
N GLU A 103 7.58 10.50 -16.70
CA GLU A 103 7.51 9.17 -17.29
C GLU A 103 7.03 9.23 -18.75
N LEU A 104 5.94 9.97 -19.02
CA LEU A 104 5.41 10.13 -20.37
C LEU A 104 6.31 10.94 -21.31
N SER A 105 7.28 11.71 -20.79
CA SER A 105 8.21 12.49 -21.62
C SER A 105 9.13 11.60 -22.47
N HIS A 106 9.27 10.32 -22.09
CA HIS A 106 10.00 9.31 -22.85
C HIS A 106 9.20 8.74 -24.03
N CYS A 107 7.88 9.02 -24.12
CA CYS A 107 7.02 8.60 -25.22
C CYS A 107 6.74 9.73 -26.22
N LYS A 108 7.32 9.64 -27.42
CA LYS A 108 7.21 10.67 -28.48
C LYS A 108 5.79 10.90 -29.01
N ASP A 109 4.89 9.92 -28.85
CA ASP A 109 3.53 9.97 -29.38
C ASP A 109 2.47 10.47 -28.40
N VAL A 110 2.87 10.91 -27.21
CA VAL A 110 2.00 11.64 -26.28
C VAL A 110 1.72 13.03 -26.86
N LYS A 111 0.47 13.26 -27.29
CA LYS A 111 0.05 14.53 -27.91
C LYS A 111 -0.39 15.55 -26.87
N ARG A 112 -0.97 15.08 -25.76
CA ARG A 112 -1.48 15.94 -24.68
C ARG A 112 -1.67 15.14 -23.39
N ILE A 113 -1.42 15.80 -22.26
CA ILE A 113 -1.78 15.32 -20.93
C ILE A 113 -2.89 16.24 -20.41
N ILE A 114 -4.04 15.66 -20.02
CA ILE A 114 -5.18 16.38 -19.44
C ILE A 114 -5.22 16.03 -17.96
N TYR A 115 -5.21 17.05 -17.09
CA TYR A 115 -5.31 16.87 -15.65
C TYR A 115 -6.63 17.45 -15.14
N SER A 116 -7.27 16.75 -14.22
CA SER A 116 -8.46 17.23 -13.51
C SER A 116 -8.29 17.05 -12.01
N ASN A 117 -8.69 18.06 -11.24
CA ASN A 117 -8.86 17.98 -9.80
C ASN A 117 -10.35 18.06 -9.45
N ALA A 118 -10.89 17.04 -8.78
CA ALA A 118 -12.28 16.98 -8.36
C ALA A 118 -12.61 17.84 -7.13
N ASN A 119 -11.60 18.41 -6.45
CA ASN A 119 -11.76 19.30 -5.30
C ASN A 119 -12.63 18.70 -4.17
N GLY A 120 -12.45 17.40 -3.90
CA GLY A 120 -13.18 16.65 -2.88
C GLY A 120 -14.61 16.25 -3.27
N ASP A 121 -15.06 16.52 -4.50
CA ASP A 121 -16.41 16.24 -4.96
C ASP A 121 -16.49 14.96 -5.83
N PRO A 122 -17.20 13.91 -5.41
CA PRO A 122 -17.33 12.67 -6.17
C PRO A 122 -18.11 12.81 -7.49
N GLN A 123 -19.10 13.71 -7.56
CA GLN A 123 -19.83 14.00 -8.79
C GLN A 123 -18.95 14.75 -9.79
N LYS A 124 -18.15 15.69 -9.29
CA LYS A 124 -17.14 16.36 -10.11
C LYS A 124 -16.13 15.36 -10.65
N ALA A 125 -15.63 14.43 -9.84
CA ALA A 125 -14.69 13.40 -10.30
C ALA A 125 -15.26 12.56 -11.46
N ASN A 126 -16.52 12.14 -11.34
CA ASN A 126 -17.19 11.38 -12.40
C ASN A 126 -17.40 12.20 -13.68
N SER A 127 -17.78 13.47 -13.54
CA SER A 127 -17.99 14.37 -14.68
C SER A 127 -16.66 14.79 -15.33
N ASP A 128 -15.58 14.94 -14.57
CA ASP A 128 -14.22 15.17 -15.07
C ASP A 128 -13.74 13.97 -15.90
N ILE A 129 -13.92 12.73 -15.41
CA ILE A 129 -13.61 11.51 -16.17
C ILE A 129 -14.38 11.50 -17.50
N ASN A 130 -15.69 11.71 -17.47
CA ASN A 130 -16.52 11.73 -18.67
C ASN A 130 -16.10 12.84 -19.65
N SER A 131 -15.74 14.02 -19.14
CA SER A 131 -15.24 15.14 -19.93
C SER A 131 -13.92 14.81 -20.62
N MET A 132 -12.99 14.15 -19.93
CA MET A 132 -11.74 13.71 -20.54
C MET A 132 -11.99 12.65 -21.63
N VAL A 133 -12.89 11.70 -21.40
CA VAL A 133 -13.31 10.72 -22.42
C VAL A 133 -13.88 11.44 -23.65
N ALA A 134 -14.76 12.43 -23.46
CA ALA A 134 -15.30 13.24 -24.55
C ALA A 134 -14.23 14.05 -25.30
N GLN A 135 -13.14 14.42 -24.62
CA GLN A 135 -11.95 15.05 -25.21
C GLN A 135 -10.98 14.07 -25.89
N GLY A 136 -11.34 12.78 -25.94
CA GLY A 136 -10.61 11.75 -26.69
C GLY A 136 -9.37 11.22 -25.97
N ILE A 137 -9.35 11.17 -24.63
CA ILE A 137 -8.26 10.45 -23.94
C ILE A 137 -8.21 8.98 -24.36
N ASN A 138 -7.02 8.41 -24.37
CA ASN A 138 -6.74 7.02 -24.71
C ASN A 138 -6.32 6.20 -23.50
N VAL A 139 -5.65 6.86 -22.55
CA VAL A 139 -5.24 6.29 -21.27
C VAL A 139 -5.78 7.18 -20.16
N LEU A 140 -6.37 6.59 -19.13
CA LEU A 140 -6.82 7.27 -17.93
C LEU A 140 -6.08 6.71 -16.72
N ILE A 141 -5.22 7.52 -16.12
CA ILE A 141 -4.59 7.23 -14.84
C ILE A 141 -5.36 7.98 -13.77
N LEU A 142 -5.81 7.31 -12.71
CA LEU A 142 -6.64 7.96 -11.70
C LEU A 142 -6.37 7.52 -10.27
N LEU A 143 -6.53 8.46 -9.34
CA LEU A 143 -6.69 8.18 -7.91
C LEU A 143 -8.17 7.90 -7.62
N PRO A 144 -8.51 6.72 -7.10
CA PRO A 144 -9.91 6.39 -6.85
C PRO A 144 -10.34 6.87 -5.44
N ASP A 145 -10.20 8.16 -5.18
CA ASP A 145 -10.44 8.79 -3.87
C ASP A 145 -11.87 8.60 -3.34
N PHE A 146 -12.83 8.35 -4.22
CA PHE A 146 -14.24 8.13 -3.89
C PHE A 146 -14.67 6.66 -4.04
N GLY A 147 -13.69 5.75 -4.20
CA GLY A 147 -13.88 4.31 -4.20
C GLY A 147 -14.92 3.83 -5.23
N ALA A 148 -15.89 3.04 -4.77
CA ALA A 148 -16.88 2.39 -5.64
C ALA A 148 -17.75 3.38 -6.44
N VAL A 149 -17.88 4.64 -5.98
CA VAL A 149 -18.66 5.68 -6.65
C VAL A 149 -18.07 6.08 -8.01
N GLN A 150 -16.77 5.88 -8.22
CA GLN A 150 -16.10 6.18 -9.49
C GLN A 150 -16.17 5.02 -10.51
N LEU A 151 -16.50 3.79 -10.07
CA LEU A 151 -16.51 2.60 -10.95
C LEU A 151 -17.43 2.72 -12.17
N PRO A 152 -18.64 3.32 -12.08
CA PRO A 152 -19.49 3.50 -13.26
C PRO A 152 -18.82 4.36 -14.34
N ALA A 153 -18.14 5.45 -13.96
CA ALA A 153 -17.42 6.32 -14.90
C ALA A 153 -16.19 5.61 -15.50
N MET A 154 -15.42 4.88 -14.67
CA MET A 154 -14.30 4.05 -15.17
C MET A 154 -14.78 3.00 -16.18
N ARG A 155 -15.87 2.29 -15.88
CA ARG A 155 -16.46 1.30 -16.78
C ARG A 155 -16.96 1.92 -18.09
N ALA A 156 -17.54 3.12 -18.03
CA ALA A 156 -17.96 3.84 -19.23
C ALA A 156 -16.75 4.23 -20.10
N ALA A 157 -15.65 4.69 -19.49
CA ALA A 157 -14.40 4.99 -20.18
C ALA A 157 -13.79 3.73 -20.83
N MET A 158 -13.75 2.59 -20.12
CA MET A 158 -13.32 1.30 -20.69
C MET A 158 -14.16 0.90 -21.90
N LYS A 159 -15.49 1.06 -21.84
CA LYS A 159 -16.40 0.79 -22.98
C LYS A 159 -16.17 1.72 -24.17
N ALA A 160 -15.67 2.93 -23.92
CA ALA A 160 -15.27 3.89 -24.96
C ALA A 160 -13.86 3.60 -25.53
N GLY A 161 -13.20 2.53 -25.10
CA GLY A 161 -11.87 2.14 -25.60
C GLY A 161 -10.69 2.80 -24.86
N VAL A 162 -10.94 3.45 -23.72
CA VAL A 162 -9.88 4.05 -22.89
C VAL A 162 -9.25 2.98 -22.01
N ALA A 163 -7.91 2.93 -21.96
CA ALA A 163 -7.18 2.11 -21.00
C ALA A 163 -7.22 2.79 -19.61
N VAL A 164 -8.07 2.29 -18.71
CA VAL A 164 -8.25 2.87 -17.36
C VAL A 164 -7.41 2.13 -16.33
N VAL A 165 -6.55 2.85 -15.60
CA VAL A 165 -5.66 2.29 -14.57
C VAL A 165 -5.75 3.11 -13.27
N PRO A 166 -6.56 2.67 -12.29
CA PRO A 166 -6.55 3.23 -10.95
C PRO A 166 -5.30 2.82 -10.17
N TYR A 167 -4.77 3.74 -9.36
CA TYR A 167 -3.56 3.49 -8.58
C TYR A 167 -3.65 3.94 -7.11
N SER A 168 -2.67 3.49 -6.31
CA SER A 168 -2.43 3.83 -4.90
C SER A 168 -3.45 3.33 -3.88
N ALA A 169 -4.72 3.21 -4.25
CA ALA A 169 -5.78 2.71 -3.39
C ALA A 169 -6.48 1.51 -4.02
N GLN A 170 -6.72 0.50 -3.19
CA GLN A 170 -7.50 -0.68 -3.57
C GLN A 170 -8.96 -0.30 -3.74
N ILE A 171 -9.57 -0.73 -4.85
CA ILE A 171 -11.01 -0.54 -5.09
C ILE A 171 -11.76 -1.83 -5.33
N ALA A 172 -13.04 -1.83 -4.93
CA ALA A 172 -13.97 -2.93 -5.13
C ALA A 172 -14.49 -2.97 -6.59
N GLY A 173 -13.62 -3.32 -7.53
CA GLY A 173 -13.97 -3.49 -8.95
C GLY A 173 -13.33 -4.73 -9.56
N VAL A 174 -13.68 -5.04 -10.80
CA VAL A 174 -13.19 -6.22 -11.51
C VAL A 174 -12.25 -5.81 -12.66
N PRO A 175 -10.97 -6.22 -12.63
CA PRO A 175 -10.05 -6.04 -13.75
C PRO A 175 -10.62 -6.60 -15.06
N GLY A 176 -10.35 -5.92 -16.18
CA GLY A 176 -10.92 -6.21 -17.50
C GLY A 176 -12.38 -5.76 -17.70
N ARG A 177 -13.10 -5.40 -16.63
CA ARG A 177 -14.48 -4.87 -16.72
C ARG A 177 -14.58 -3.41 -16.32
N ASP A 178 -14.14 -3.09 -15.11
CA ASP A 178 -14.26 -1.75 -14.54
C ASP A 178 -13.01 -0.90 -14.83
N TYR A 179 -11.86 -1.54 -14.99
CA TYR A 179 -10.55 -0.96 -15.30
C TYR A 179 -9.65 -2.05 -15.88
N VAL A 180 -8.50 -1.70 -16.45
CA VAL A 180 -7.50 -2.68 -16.97
C VAL A 180 -6.90 -3.46 -15.81
N VAL A 181 -6.24 -2.75 -14.90
CA VAL A 181 -5.59 -3.28 -13.70
C VAL A 181 -5.58 -2.21 -12.61
N ASN A 182 -5.59 -2.60 -11.33
CA ASN A 182 -5.47 -1.68 -10.20
C ASN A 182 -4.07 -1.81 -9.59
N VAL A 183 -3.28 -0.74 -9.69
CA VAL A 183 -1.89 -0.70 -9.21
C VAL A 183 -1.84 -0.22 -7.77
N VAL A 184 -1.45 -1.08 -6.83
CA VAL A 184 -1.55 -0.79 -5.39
C VAL A 184 -0.35 -1.31 -4.61
N GLY A 185 -0.07 -0.68 -3.48
CA GLY A 185 0.96 -1.16 -2.56
C GLY A 185 0.57 -2.48 -1.88
N ASP A 186 1.50 -3.43 -1.76
CA ASP A 186 1.31 -4.64 -0.97
C ASP A 186 1.44 -4.34 0.54
N THR A 187 0.39 -3.75 1.09
CA THR A 187 0.28 -3.34 2.51
C THR A 187 0.53 -4.50 3.48
N LYS A 188 0.12 -5.72 3.13
CA LYS A 188 0.33 -6.89 3.99
C LYS A 188 1.80 -7.28 4.01
N GLN A 189 2.45 -7.32 2.85
CA GLN A 189 3.88 -7.62 2.78
C GLN A 189 4.72 -6.53 3.46
N ILE A 190 4.34 -5.25 3.37
CA ILE A 190 4.99 -4.17 4.14
C ILE A 190 4.88 -4.42 5.65
N GLY A 191 3.72 -4.87 6.13
CA GLY A 191 3.57 -5.29 7.53
C GLY A 191 4.54 -6.38 7.95
N VAL A 192 4.79 -7.37 7.08
CA VAL A 192 5.79 -8.41 7.30
C VAL A 192 7.21 -7.81 7.34
N LEU A 193 7.55 -6.89 6.43
CA LEU A 193 8.86 -6.22 6.43
C LEU A 193 9.14 -5.49 7.75
N TRP A 194 8.14 -4.82 8.34
CA TRP A 194 8.29 -4.20 9.65
C TRP A 194 8.51 -5.23 10.76
N ALA A 195 7.78 -6.34 10.75
CA ALA A 195 7.98 -7.42 11.72
C ALA A 195 9.41 -7.98 11.64
N ASP A 196 9.91 -8.22 10.44
CA ASP A 196 11.25 -8.76 10.20
C ASP A 196 12.33 -7.78 10.65
N TRP A 197 12.17 -6.49 10.36
CA TRP A 197 13.10 -5.46 10.83
C TRP A 197 13.11 -5.36 12.36
N LEU A 198 11.94 -5.39 13.01
CA LEU A 198 11.85 -5.40 14.47
C LEU A 198 12.48 -6.67 15.07
N GLY A 199 12.25 -7.83 14.44
CA GLY A 199 12.81 -9.12 14.86
C GLY A 199 14.33 -9.11 14.83
N ALA A 200 14.93 -8.51 13.81
CA ALA A 200 16.38 -8.40 13.67
C ALA A 200 17.02 -7.39 14.65
N ASN A 201 16.35 -6.26 14.88
CA ASN A 201 16.98 -5.09 15.50
C ASN A 201 16.50 -4.79 16.93
N VAL A 202 15.21 -5.03 17.24
CA VAL A 202 14.66 -4.89 18.59
C VAL A 202 14.77 -6.20 19.35
N LYS A 203 14.55 -7.34 18.68
CA LYS A 203 14.70 -8.74 19.17
C LYS A 203 13.74 -9.16 20.28
N ARG A 204 13.42 -8.28 21.23
CA ARG A 204 12.50 -8.52 22.35
C ARG A 204 11.85 -7.21 22.78
N GLY A 205 10.55 -7.24 23.06
CA GLY A 205 9.85 -6.08 23.59
C GLY A 205 8.39 -6.00 23.22
N ASN A 206 7.79 -4.89 23.63
CA ASN A 206 6.40 -4.57 23.37
C ASN A 206 6.27 -3.70 22.12
N VAL A 207 5.45 -4.13 21.18
CA VAL A 207 5.14 -3.43 19.93
C VAL A 207 3.73 -2.87 20.03
N VAL A 208 3.52 -1.65 19.56
CA VAL A 208 2.18 -1.09 19.30
C VAL A 208 2.04 -0.73 17.83
N PHE A 209 0.83 -0.84 17.30
CA PHE A 209 0.51 -0.43 15.93
C PHE A 209 -0.54 0.67 15.90
N LEU A 210 -0.22 1.78 15.23
CA LEU A 210 -1.08 2.95 15.02
C LEU A 210 -1.51 2.98 13.54
N GLY A 211 -2.80 3.19 13.30
CA GLY A 211 -3.36 3.25 11.95
C GLY A 211 -4.28 4.44 11.75
N GLY A 212 -4.90 4.52 10.59
CA GLY A 212 -5.84 5.57 10.19
C GLY A 212 -7.17 5.66 10.94
N SER A 213 -8.21 6.01 10.19
CA SER A 213 -9.58 6.12 10.70
C SER A 213 -10.17 4.77 11.11
N PRO A 214 -11.22 4.74 11.95
CA PRO A 214 -11.92 3.50 12.28
C PRO A 214 -12.37 2.76 11.01
N GLY A 215 -12.10 1.46 10.92
CA GLY A 215 -12.47 0.63 9.77
C GLY A 215 -11.62 0.84 8.51
N ALA A 216 -10.52 1.60 8.58
CA ALA A 216 -9.60 1.76 7.46
C ALA A 216 -8.99 0.40 7.04
N ALA A 217 -9.42 -0.09 5.86
CA ALA A 217 -8.95 -1.35 5.31
C ALA A 217 -7.42 -1.41 5.09
N PRO A 218 -6.74 -0.34 4.62
CA PRO A 218 -5.28 -0.34 4.52
C PRO A 218 -4.59 -0.59 5.87
N SER A 219 -5.00 0.13 6.92
CA SER A 219 -4.46 -0.03 8.28
C SER A 219 -4.63 -1.46 8.80
N GLN A 220 -5.78 -2.07 8.50
CA GLN A 220 -6.04 -3.46 8.88
C GLN A 220 -5.11 -4.44 8.12
N ASN A 221 -4.89 -4.23 6.83
CA ASN A 221 -3.98 -5.08 6.04
C ASN A 221 -2.53 -4.99 6.54
N PHE A 222 -2.06 -3.78 6.84
CA PHE A 222 -0.76 -3.55 7.47
C PHE A 222 -0.63 -4.28 8.81
N LEU A 223 -1.64 -4.14 9.68
CA LEU A 223 -1.69 -4.82 10.97
C LEU A 223 -1.69 -6.34 10.82
N ASP A 224 -2.47 -6.89 9.88
CA ASP A 224 -2.53 -8.33 9.63
C ASP A 224 -1.19 -8.87 9.11
N GLY A 225 -0.50 -8.10 8.26
CA GLY A 225 0.86 -8.36 7.83
C GLY A 225 1.85 -8.39 8.99
N LEU A 226 1.83 -7.34 9.83
CA LEU A 226 2.65 -7.23 11.03
C LEU A 226 2.41 -8.41 11.98
N LYS A 227 1.14 -8.74 12.26
CA LYS A 227 0.77 -9.90 13.09
C LYS A 227 1.28 -11.21 12.50
N ALA A 228 1.17 -11.39 11.17
CA ALA A 228 1.66 -12.59 10.50
C ALA A 228 3.18 -12.72 10.61
N GLY A 229 3.93 -11.63 10.38
CA GLY A 229 5.39 -11.62 10.50
C GLY A 229 5.88 -11.82 11.92
N LEU A 230 5.26 -11.17 12.91
CA LEU A 230 5.64 -11.26 14.34
C LEU A 230 5.52 -12.67 14.91
N LYS A 231 4.75 -13.58 14.30
CA LYS A 231 4.70 -15.00 14.72
C LYS A 231 6.07 -15.68 14.68
N GLN A 232 7.00 -15.19 13.85
CA GLN A 232 8.37 -15.69 13.77
C GLN A 232 9.27 -15.19 14.91
N TYR A 233 8.82 -14.18 15.66
CA TYR A 233 9.58 -13.49 16.70
C TYR A 233 8.83 -13.49 18.03
N PRO A 234 8.76 -14.64 18.74
CA PRO A 234 7.91 -14.81 19.93
C PRO A 234 8.28 -13.91 21.12
N ASN A 235 9.46 -13.29 21.08
CA ASN A 235 9.92 -12.33 22.10
C ASN A 235 9.42 -10.90 21.84
N LEU A 236 8.83 -10.63 20.66
CA LEU A 236 8.13 -9.39 20.36
C LEU A 236 6.63 -9.59 20.55
N LYS A 237 6.03 -8.77 21.38
CA LYS A 237 4.61 -8.85 21.73
C LYS A 237 3.88 -7.62 21.22
N LEU A 238 2.96 -7.81 20.28
CA LEU A 238 1.99 -6.78 19.91
C LEU A 238 1.01 -6.58 21.08
N LEU A 239 0.92 -5.36 21.61
CA LEU A 239 0.09 -5.06 22.77
C LEU A 239 -1.38 -4.79 22.43
N ASN A 240 -1.66 -4.28 21.22
CA ASN A 240 -3.00 -3.95 20.77
C ASN A 240 -3.48 -4.90 19.67
N GLU A 241 -4.64 -5.54 19.89
CA GLU A 241 -5.23 -6.46 18.91
C GLU A 241 -5.84 -5.75 17.70
N GLN A 242 -6.34 -4.53 17.88
CA GLN A 242 -6.80 -3.66 16.81
C GLN A 242 -5.86 -2.46 16.71
N PHE A 243 -5.72 -1.88 15.51
CA PHE A 243 -4.89 -0.69 15.34
C PHE A 243 -5.42 0.46 16.18
N VAL A 244 -4.51 1.26 16.75
CA VAL A 244 -4.89 2.47 17.48
C VAL A 244 -5.21 3.55 16.46
N VAL A 245 -6.41 4.11 16.56
CA VAL A 245 -6.93 5.10 15.60
C VAL A 245 -6.20 6.43 15.79
N THR A 246 -5.66 6.95 14.68
CA THR A 246 -5.01 8.26 14.61
C THR A 246 -5.67 9.19 13.59
N ASN A 247 -6.64 8.70 12.82
CA ASN A 247 -7.23 9.42 11.68
C ASN A 247 -6.17 9.94 10.67
N TRP A 248 -4.96 9.37 10.67
CA TRP A 248 -3.80 9.88 9.93
C TRP A 248 -3.49 11.36 10.19
N ASN A 249 -3.84 11.86 11.38
CA ASN A 249 -3.66 13.25 11.76
C ASN A 249 -2.65 13.37 12.92
N PRO A 250 -1.74 14.38 12.90
CA PRO A 250 -0.76 14.58 13.96
C PRO A 250 -1.37 14.70 15.37
N VAL A 251 -2.48 15.44 15.52
CA VAL A 251 -3.10 15.73 16.83
C VAL A 251 -3.66 14.45 17.44
N ASP A 252 -4.40 13.69 16.66
CA ASP A 252 -4.99 12.43 17.09
C ASP A 252 -3.90 11.37 17.32
N ALA A 253 -2.85 11.33 16.50
CA ALA A 253 -1.68 10.47 16.71
C ALA A 253 -0.94 10.80 18.02
N GLN A 254 -0.73 12.07 18.33
CA GLN A 254 -0.10 12.50 19.57
C GLN A 254 -0.97 12.12 20.78
N LYS A 255 -2.29 12.34 20.71
CA LYS A 255 -3.24 11.95 21.76
C LYS A 255 -3.29 10.44 21.96
N ALA A 256 -3.35 9.68 20.86
CA ALA A 256 -3.32 8.22 20.87
C ALA A 256 -2.02 7.71 21.52
N THR A 257 -0.88 8.27 21.13
CA THR A 257 0.43 7.89 21.68
C THR A 257 0.55 8.23 23.17
N ALA A 258 0.07 9.41 23.59
CA ALA A 258 0.02 9.76 25.01
C ALA A 258 -0.85 8.78 25.83
N GLY A 259 -1.98 8.35 25.27
CA GLY A 259 -2.81 7.29 25.86
C GLY A 259 -2.06 5.97 26.00
N LEU A 260 -1.29 5.58 24.98
CA LEU A 260 -0.45 4.38 25.02
C LEU A 260 0.67 4.47 26.06
N ILE A 261 1.34 5.63 26.17
CA ILE A 261 2.36 5.90 27.21
C ILE A 261 1.75 5.76 28.60
N ALA A 262 0.54 6.29 28.82
CA ALA A 262 -0.14 6.19 30.11
C ALA A 262 -0.62 4.76 30.43
N GLN A 263 -1.04 4.01 29.41
CA GLN A 263 -1.58 2.66 29.57
C GLN A 263 -0.50 1.60 29.77
N TYR A 264 0.62 1.72 29.07
CA TYR A 264 1.65 0.69 29.05
C TYR A 264 2.95 1.18 29.69
N PRO A 265 3.47 0.46 30.70
CA PRO A 265 4.69 0.89 31.41
C PRO A 265 5.94 0.85 30.52
N LYS A 266 5.90 0.11 29.41
CA LYS A 266 7.00 0.02 28.45
C LYS A 266 6.48 -0.29 27.04
N ILE A 267 6.92 0.51 26.08
CA ILE A 267 6.74 0.30 24.65
C ILE A 267 8.15 0.32 24.05
N ASP A 268 8.53 -0.74 23.34
CA ASP A 268 9.86 -0.88 22.74
C ASP A 268 9.84 -0.55 21.24
N ALA A 269 8.67 -0.67 20.59
CA ALA A 269 8.49 -0.28 19.21
C ALA A 269 7.10 0.29 18.92
N ILE A 270 7.04 1.30 18.05
CA ILE A 270 5.85 1.86 17.45
C ILE A 270 5.91 1.60 15.96
N VAL A 271 4.87 0.95 15.43
CA VAL A 271 4.68 0.76 14.00
C VAL A 271 3.50 1.61 13.57
N THR A 272 3.63 2.34 12.47
CA THR A 272 2.54 3.18 11.97
C THR A 272 2.52 3.28 10.45
N ASP A 273 1.33 3.32 9.87
CA ASP A 273 1.11 3.32 8.42
C ASP A 273 1.24 4.70 7.75
N PHE A 274 1.76 5.72 8.45
CA PHE A 274 2.02 7.03 7.89
C PHE A 274 3.14 7.80 8.62
N GLY A 275 4.05 8.44 7.88
CA GLY A 275 5.18 9.19 8.44
C GLY A 275 4.78 10.33 9.38
N VAL A 276 3.75 11.09 9.03
CA VAL A 276 3.24 12.20 9.87
C VAL A 276 2.85 11.71 11.27
N THR A 277 2.20 10.54 11.35
CA THR A 277 1.80 9.96 12.63
C THR A 277 2.99 9.33 13.38
N ALA A 278 4.02 8.89 12.66
CA ALA A 278 5.28 8.46 13.24
C ALA A 278 6.01 9.62 13.94
N LEU A 279 6.07 10.80 13.30
CA LEU A 279 6.65 11.99 13.90
C LEU A 279 5.87 12.44 15.15
N ALA A 280 4.54 12.45 15.07
CA ALA A 280 3.70 12.78 16.22
C ALA A 280 3.92 11.81 17.39
N ALA A 281 4.11 10.52 17.11
CA ALA A 281 4.43 9.53 18.12
C ALA A 281 5.82 9.78 18.75
N ALA A 282 6.84 10.08 17.93
CA ALA A 282 8.18 10.44 18.44
C ALA A 282 8.12 11.66 19.38
N LYS A 283 7.48 12.74 18.92
CA LYS A 283 7.31 13.97 19.70
C LYS A 283 6.55 13.74 21.01
N ALA A 284 5.58 12.82 21.05
CA ALA A 284 4.85 12.50 22.28
C ALA A 284 5.75 11.85 23.35
N PHE A 285 6.67 10.96 22.96
CA PHE A 285 7.66 10.39 23.88
C PHE A 285 8.65 11.44 24.38
N GLU A 286 9.13 12.31 23.48
CA GLU A 286 10.03 13.42 23.83
C GLU A 286 9.40 14.39 24.84
N GLN A 287 8.13 14.76 24.63
CA GLN A 287 7.35 15.61 25.54
C GLN A 287 7.11 14.95 26.90
N ALA A 288 7.01 13.62 26.94
CA ALA A 288 6.93 12.86 28.18
C ALA A 288 8.30 12.67 28.86
N HIS A 289 9.38 13.22 28.28
CA HIS A 289 10.76 13.01 28.71
C HIS A 289 11.16 11.52 28.76
N LEU A 290 10.59 10.73 27.85
CA LEU A 290 10.89 9.31 27.69
C LEU A 290 11.78 9.07 26.46
N PRO A 291 12.63 8.03 26.46
CA PRO A 291 13.31 7.61 25.25
C PRO A 291 12.30 7.24 24.16
N VAL A 292 12.51 7.75 22.95
CA VAL A 292 11.68 7.39 21.80
C VAL A 292 11.94 5.90 21.46
N PRO A 293 10.89 5.06 21.36
CA PRO A 293 11.04 3.64 21.01
C PRO A 293 11.48 3.47 19.55
N ALA A 294 11.76 2.24 19.14
CA ALA A 294 11.97 1.96 17.73
C ALA A 294 10.74 2.37 16.90
N ILE A 295 10.94 3.04 15.77
CA ILE A 295 9.86 3.46 14.87
C ILE A 295 10.02 2.76 13.52
N ALA A 296 8.97 2.06 13.09
CA ALA A 296 8.85 1.48 11.76
C ALA A 296 7.63 2.07 11.04
N THR A 297 7.81 2.59 9.82
CA THR A 297 6.72 3.25 9.09
C THR A 297 6.83 3.12 7.56
N ILE A 298 5.91 3.78 6.86
CA ILE A 298 5.86 3.98 5.41
C ILE A 298 5.48 5.44 5.13
N ALA A 299 5.85 5.94 3.94
CA ALA A 299 5.51 7.28 3.49
C ALA A 299 6.01 8.32 4.51
N SER A 300 7.32 8.27 4.75
CA SER A 300 8.00 9.25 5.57
C SER A 300 7.97 10.60 4.88
N ASP A 301 7.70 11.66 5.64
CA ASP A 301 7.75 13.01 5.12
C ASP A 301 9.09 13.69 5.46
N ASN A 302 9.29 14.85 4.86
CA ASN A 302 10.49 15.65 5.09
C ASN A 302 10.64 16.03 6.57
N GLU A 303 9.54 16.38 7.26
CA GLU A 303 9.59 16.77 8.67
C GLU A 303 10.10 15.64 9.58
N LEU A 304 9.58 14.40 9.43
CA LEU A 304 10.06 13.23 10.18
C LEU A 304 11.53 12.96 9.91
N ASN A 305 11.91 12.99 8.64
CA ASN A 305 13.27 12.67 8.23
C ASN A 305 14.27 13.72 8.73
N CYS A 306 13.92 15.00 8.65
CA CYS A 306 14.71 16.09 9.23
C CYS A 306 14.82 15.99 10.75
N HIS A 307 13.72 15.67 11.43
CA HIS A 307 13.71 15.44 12.89
C HIS A 307 14.66 14.31 13.29
N TYR A 308 14.58 13.18 12.59
CA TYR A 308 15.47 12.03 12.81
C TYR A 308 16.95 12.40 12.64
N LEU A 309 17.30 13.09 11.55
CA LEU A 309 18.70 13.48 11.29
C LEU A 309 19.22 14.51 12.29
N ALA A 310 18.38 15.43 12.76
CA ALA A 310 18.72 16.36 13.82
C ALA A 310 19.01 15.61 15.14
N ALA A 311 18.15 14.65 15.51
CA ALA A 311 18.36 13.78 16.68
C ALA A 311 19.64 12.93 16.53
N LYS A 312 19.93 12.45 15.31
CA LYS A 312 21.17 11.69 15.02
C LYS A 312 22.41 12.53 15.27
N LYS A 313 22.43 13.77 14.76
CA LYS A 313 23.52 14.73 14.99
C LYS A 313 23.69 15.08 16.47
N ALA A 314 22.60 15.13 17.23
CA ALA A 314 22.61 15.39 18.67
C ALA A 314 22.96 14.16 19.54
N GLY A 315 23.05 12.96 18.94
CA GLY A 315 23.28 11.71 19.69
C GLY A 315 22.03 11.20 20.42
N THR A 316 20.84 11.71 20.10
CA THR A 316 19.56 11.36 20.74
C THR A 316 18.59 10.64 19.81
N HIS A 317 19.07 10.13 18.67
CA HIS A 317 18.26 9.38 17.72
C HIS A 317 17.72 8.08 18.30
N PHE A 318 16.66 7.59 17.69
CA PHE A 318 16.00 6.33 17.98
C PHE A 318 16.21 5.32 16.83
N PRO A 319 16.02 4.01 17.03
CA PRO A 319 16.00 3.06 15.93
C PRO A 319 14.86 3.42 14.97
N TYR A 320 15.20 3.68 13.71
CA TYR A 320 14.28 4.14 12.69
C TYR A 320 14.36 3.25 11.45
N TYR A 321 13.20 2.89 10.92
CA TYR A 321 13.02 2.19 9.66
C TYR A 321 11.80 2.75 8.92
N THR A 322 11.99 3.06 7.65
CA THR A 322 10.87 3.42 6.78
C THR A 322 11.05 2.82 5.40
N VAL A 323 9.92 2.45 4.80
CA VAL A 323 9.84 2.12 3.38
C VAL A 323 9.15 3.27 2.65
N ASP A 324 9.60 3.60 1.45
CA ASP A 324 9.02 4.71 0.69
C ASP A 324 9.14 4.56 -0.84
N GLY A 325 8.86 5.63 -1.57
CA GLY A 325 8.70 5.68 -3.03
C GLY A 325 7.23 5.60 -3.44
N THR A 326 6.31 5.94 -2.54
CA THR A 326 4.86 5.80 -2.76
C THR A 326 4.35 6.71 -3.89
N THR A 327 4.99 7.87 -4.10
CA THR A 327 4.74 8.76 -5.23
C THR A 327 4.98 8.08 -6.58
N SER A 328 5.88 7.10 -6.65
CA SER A 328 6.22 6.39 -7.88
C SER A 328 5.26 5.27 -8.25
N TYR A 329 4.26 4.94 -7.42
CA TYR A 329 3.18 4.00 -7.80
C TYR A 329 2.49 4.41 -9.10
N VAL A 330 2.39 5.71 -9.34
CA VAL A 330 1.80 6.25 -10.56
C VAL A 330 2.60 5.91 -11.82
N ARG A 331 3.93 5.74 -11.74
CA ARG A 331 4.75 5.34 -12.90
C ARG A 331 4.42 3.93 -13.36
N PHE A 332 4.23 3.00 -12.43
CA PHE A 332 3.73 1.65 -12.73
C PHE A 332 2.34 1.71 -13.38
N ALA A 333 1.44 2.56 -12.87
CA ALA A 333 0.12 2.75 -13.48
C ALA A 333 0.19 3.33 -14.91
N VAL A 334 1.07 4.30 -15.14
CA VAL A 334 1.32 4.88 -16.47
C VAL A 334 1.81 3.80 -17.43
N ARG A 335 2.80 3.00 -17.05
CA ARG A 335 3.36 1.93 -17.89
C ARG A 335 2.34 0.87 -18.25
N GLN A 336 1.54 0.41 -17.28
CA GLN A 336 0.41 -0.50 -17.52
C GLN A 336 -0.63 0.10 -18.47
N GLY A 337 -0.99 1.38 -18.28
CA GLY A 337 -1.98 2.06 -19.10
C GLY A 337 -1.51 2.28 -20.54
N VAL A 338 -0.26 2.72 -20.71
CA VAL A 338 0.38 2.90 -22.01
C VAL A 338 0.51 1.56 -22.73
N ALA A 339 0.97 0.51 -22.03
CA ALA A 339 1.10 -0.81 -22.63
C ALA A 339 -0.24 -1.36 -23.11
N ALA A 340 -1.29 -1.25 -22.28
CA ALA A 340 -2.63 -1.67 -22.63
C ALA A 340 -3.20 -0.94 -23.86
N TYR A 341 -2.99 0.39 -23.97
CA TYR A 341 -3.45 1.15 -25.14
C TYR A 341 -2.66 0.82 -26.41
N GLN A 342 -1.34 0.70 -26.29
CA GLN A 342 -0.46 0.41 -27.42
C GLN A 342 -0.57 -1.04 -27.89
N GLY A 343 -0.98 -1.96 -27.02
CA GLY A 343 -0.96 -3.40 -27.28
C GLY A 343 0.43 -4.01 -27.10
N THR A 344 1.29 -3.35 -26.32
CA THR A 344 2.59 -3.88 -25.88
C THR A 344 2.41 -4.65 -24.56
N THR A 345 3.48 -5.24 -24.03
CA THR A 345 3.43 -6.04 -22.80
C THR A 345 4.27 -5.40 -21.72
N ASP A 346 3.60 -4.93 -20.67
CA ASP A 346 4.22 -4.64 -19.37
C ASP A 346 4.23 -5.91 -18.52
N LYS A 347 5.38 -6.23 -17.91
CA LYS A 347 5.58 -7.41 -17.07
C LYS A 347 5.65 -7.06 -15.58
N GLU A 348 5.61 -5.78 -15.23
CA GLU A 348 5.63 -5.37 -13.83
C GLU A 348 4.37 -5.87 -13.11
N SER A 349 4.56 -6.26 -11.85
CA SER A 349 3.44 -6.60 -10.97
C SER A 349 2.63 -5.33 -10.70
N PRO A 350 1.29 -5.40 -10.71
CA PRO A 350 0.46 -4.28 -10.24
C PRO A 350 0.45 -4.18 -8.71
N SER A 351 0.99 -5.17 -8.00
CA SER A 351 1.22 -5.12 -6.56
C SER A 351 2.64 -4.64 -6.31
N ILE A 352 2.76 -3.42 -5.78
CA ILE A 352 4.01 -2.67 -5.66
C ILE A 352 4.54 -2.74 -4.23
N LEU A 353 5.85 -2.86 -4.08
CA LEU A 353 6.52 -2.73 -2.81
C LEU A 353 7.33 -1.42 -2.76
N PRO A 354 7.17 -0.61 -1.71
CA PRO A 354 8.07 0.49 -1.45
C PRO A 354 9.46 -0.05 -1.09
N PHE A 355 10.53 0.66 -1.48
CA PHE A 355 11.89 0.30 -1.11
C PHE A 355 12.22 0.75 0.31
N THR A 356 13.21 0.13 0.96
CA THR A 356 13.76 0.63 2.23
C THR A 356 14.40 2.00 2.03
N TYR A 357 13.74 3.04 2.51
CA TYR A 357 14.19 4.42 2.35
C TYR A 357 15.08 4.90 3.51
N ALA A 358 14.83 4.41 4.73
CA ALA A 358 15.77 4.52 5.84
C ALA A 358 15.84 3.21 6.64
N ASP A 359 17.04 2.88 7.10
CA ASP A 359 17.32 1.76 7.98
C ASP A 359 18.52 2.13 8.87
N SER A 360 18.21 2.62 10.05
CA SER A 360 19.20 3.03 11.05
C SER A 360 20.16 1.90 11.44
N ALA A 361 19.70 0.63 11.42
CA ALA A 361 20.54 -0.52 11.76
C ALA A 361 21.57 -0.83 10.68
N LYS A 362 21.36 -0.35 9.45
CA LYS A 362 22.29 -0.48 8.31
C LYS A 362 22.99 0.83 7.96
N GLY A 363 22.77 1.89 8.73
CA GLY A 363 23.33 3.21 8.45
C GLY A 363 22.76 3.88 7.18
N ILE A 364 21.57 3.48 6.75
CA ILE A 364 20.86 4.09 5.61
C ILE A 364 20.05 5.26 6.16
N ASP A 365 20.53 6.48 5.90
CA ASP A 365 19.88 7.71 6.30
C ASP A 365 18.81 8.15 5.28
N PRO A 366 17.65 8.67 5.74
CA PRO A 366 16.71 9.30 4.84
C PRO A 366 17.28 10.62 4.31
N LYS A 367 16.68 11.16 3.24
CA LYS A 367 16.96 12.56 2.82
C LYS A 367 16.09 13.53 3.62
N CYS A 368 16.63 14.72 3.85
CA CYS A 368 15.97 15.88 4.44
C CYS A 368 16.38 17.13 3.65
N ASP A 369 15.42 18.00 3.36
CA ASP A 369 15.66 19.33 2.79
C ASP A 369 14.89 20.37 3.62
N PRO A 370 15.57 21.15 4.49
CA PRO A 370 14.92 22.19 5.30
C PRO A 370 14.24 23.30 4.50
N SER A 371 14.53 23.41 3.20
CA SER A 371 13.86 24.37 2.30
C SER A 371 12.61 23.81 1.62
N ALA A 372 12.41 22.49 1.67
CA ALA A 372 11.21 21.84 1.15
C ALA A 372 10.05 21.91 2.17
N PRO A 373 8.79 21.83 1.71
CA PRO A 373 7.63 21.72 2.58
C PRO A 373 7.76 20.59 3.62
N PRO A 374 7.11 20.70 4.80
CA PRO A 374 7.15 19.65 5.81
C PRO A 374 6.64 18.29 5.32
N ASP A 375 5.60 18.29 4.46
CA ASP A 375 4.98 17.09 3.91
C ASP A 375 5.69 16.53 2.67
N ALA A 376 6.81 17.13 2.24
CA ALA A 376 7.49 16.76 1.01
C ALA A 376 8.02 15.31 1.06
N ASP A 377 7.74 14.55 0.00
CA ASP A 377 8.30 13.21 -0.20
C ASP A 377 9.57 13.29 -1.07
N LEU A 378 10.73 13.05 -0.43
CA LEU A 378 12.06 13.07 -1.07
C LEU A 378 12.50 11.71 -1.63
N SER A 379 11.65 10.69 -1.51
CA SER A 379 11.87 9.33 -2.03
C SER A 379 11.41 9.15 -3.48
N SER A 380 10.78 10.18 -4.07
CA SER A 380 10.33 10.23 -5.46
C SER A 380 11.41 9.81 -6.47
N ALA A 381 10.96 9.21 -7.57
CA ALA A 381 11.79 8.85 -8.71
C ALA A 381 12.13 10.05 -9.61
N LEU A 382 11.55 11.22 -9.35
CA LEU A 382 11.87 12.45 -10.09
C LEU A 382 13.34 12.85 -9.92
N PRO A 383 13.96 13.39 -10.98
CA PRO A 383 15.18 14.17 -10.86
C PRO A 383 15.04 15.28 -9.81
N ALA A 384 16.10 15.54 -9.05
CA ALA A 384 16.06 16.44 -7.89
C ALA A 384 15.65 17.88 -8.24
N ASP A 385 16.00 18.37 -9.43
CA ASP A 385 15.61 19.67 -9.94
C ASP A 385 14.11 19.75 -10.25
N LYS A 386 13.54 18.70 -10.86
CA LYS A 386 12.09 18.61 -11.10
C LYS A 386 11.31 18.51 -9.78
N LEU A 387 11.82 17.74 -8.83
CA LEU A 387 11.22 17.62 -7.51
C LEU A 387 11.22 18.96 -6.75
N LYS A 388 12.31 19.72 -6.82
CA LYS A 388 12.36 21.09 -6.28
C LYS A 388 11.34 22.03 -6.94
N GLN A 389 11.14 21.92 -8.25
CA GLN A 389 10.11 22.70 -8.95
C GLN A 389 8.69 22.35 -8.50
N VAL A 390 8.43 21.09 -8.12
CA VAL A 390 7.13 20.67 -7.56
C VAL A 390 6.89 21.38 -6.22
N PHE A 391 7.91 21.44 -5.37
CA PHE A 391 7.80 22.03 -4.04
C PHE A 391 7.73 23.56 -4.02
N ALA A 392 8.08 24.21 -5.13
CA ALA A 392 7.98 25.66 -5.28
C ALA A 392 6.59 26.16 -5.73
N GLN A 393 5.62 25.25 -5.98
CA GLN A 393 4.29 25.55 -6.55
C GLN A 393 3.19 25.80 -5.53
#